data_AF-A0A941SPJ0-F1
#
_entry.id   AF-A0A941SPJ0-F1
#
_cell.length_a   1.000
_cell.length_b   1.000
_cell.length_c   1.000
_cell.angle_alpha   90.00
_cell.angle_beta   90.00
_cell.angle_gamma   90.00
#
_symmetry.space_group_name_H-M   'P 1'
#
loop_
_entity.id
_entity.type
_entity.pdbx_description
1 polymer ?
#
loop_
_entity_poly.entity_id
_entity_poly.type
_entity_poly.pdbx_seq_one_letter_code
_entity_poly.pdbx_strand_id
1 'polypeptide(L)'
;METKGTSHGKHFSLQPLIGALQVYVDNAEKVWNYDQRAKDHWCKVVGGAQREVPAHVVNEYCREDRSFDPCPAFTEEKLPRMMTSQYFPGSNWFTAMYNGGICGMSFAYARATSVQPVFGRLNMGLFVLVYRRTASIDLKALQSLSKARTQQLEVLASQLKMSSYRLGIG
;
A
#
# COMPACT_ATOMS: atom_id res chain seq x y z
N MET A 1 -11.46 -9.45 38.31
CA MET A 1 -10.69 -9.88 37.12
C MET A 1 -10.66 -8.70 36.15
N GLU A 2 -9.60 -7.92 36.20
CA GLU A 2 -9.38 -6.84 35.24
C GLU A 2 -9.04 -7.46 33.88
N THR A 3 -9.88 -7.21 32.89
CA THR A 3 -9.59 -7.54 31.50
C THR A 3 -8.47 -6.63 31.04
N LYS A 4 -7.24 -7.15 30.97
CA LYS A 4 -6.14 -6.49 30.26
C LYS A 4 -6.58 -6.30 28.81
N GLY A 5 -7.03 -5.09 28.49
CA GLY A 5 -7.25 -4.66 27.13
C GLY A 5 -6.00 -4.97 26.31
N THR A 6 -6.21 -5.62 25.17
CA THR A 6 -5.15 -5.82 24.18
C THR A 6 -4.46 -4.48 23.93
N SER A 7 -3.14 -4.46 23.83
CA SER A 7 -2.34 -3.25 23.63
C SER A 7 -2.74 -2.54 22.34
N HIS A 8 -3.73 -1.66 22.40
CA HIS A 8 -4.07 -0.73 21.34
C HIS A 8 -2.98 0.35 21.37
N GLY A 9 -1.98 0.26 20.48
CA GLY A 9 -0.90 1.25 20.51
C GLY A 9 0.31 1.02 19.62
N LYS A 10 0.44 -0.09 18.89
CA LYS A 10 1.46 -0.15 17.83
C LYS A 10 1.01 0.76 16.70
N HIS A 11 1.59 1.96 16.64
CA HIS A 11 1.40 2.88 15.53
C HIS A 11 1.80 2.16 14.23
N PHE A 12 0.85 2.07 13.31
CA PHE A 12 1.10 1.55 11.98
C PHE A 12 2.15 2.42 11.28
N SER A 13 3.04 1.79 10.51
CA SER A 13 4.08 2.45 9.75
C SER A 13 4.12 1.92 8.33
N LEU A 14 4.13 2.82 7.34
CA LEU A 14 4.34 2.47 5.93
C LEU A 14 5.79 2.15 5.59
N GLN A 15 6.71 2.33 6.53
CA GLN A 15 8.15 2.16 6.31
C GLN A 15 8.54 0.77 5.78
N PRO A 16 7.93 -0.36 6.20
CA PRO A 16 8.25 -1.67 5.62
C PRO A 16 7.99 -1.73 4.11
N LEU A 17 6.85 -1.20 3.65
CA LEU A 17 6.51 -1.19 2.22
C LEU A 17 7.33 -0.14 1.45
N ILE A 18 7.50 1.06 2.01
CA ILE A 18 8.34 2.10 1.41
C ILE A 18 9.78 1.59 1.24
N GLY A 19 10.34 0.96 2.28
CA GLY A 19 11.67 0.36 2.25
C GLY A 19 11.78 -0.77 1.21
N ALA A 20 10.81 -1.68 1.17
CA ALA A 20 10.76 -2.73 0.16
C ALA A 20 10.77 -2.18 -1.28
N LEU A 21 9.97 -1.15 -1.55
CA LEU A 21 9.92 -0.49 -2.86
C LEU A 21 11.21 0.28 -3.17
N GLN A 22 11.81 0.94 -2.19
CA GLN A 22 13.09 1.64 -2.37
C GLN A 22 14.19 0.66 -2.77
N VAL A 23 14.36 -0.43 -2.02
CA VAL A 23 15.33 -1.49 -2.34
C VAL A 23 15.06 -2.07 -3.73
N TYR A 24 13.79 -2.26 -4.10
CA TYR A 24 13.43 -2.70 -5.43
C TYR A 24 13.87 -1.72 -6.52
N VAL A 25 13.50 -0.44 -6.38
CA VAL A 25 13.85 0.62 -7.33
C VAL A 25 15.36 0.76 -7.49
N ASP A 26 16.12 0.61 -6.42
CA ASP A 26 17.58 0.79 -6.46
C ASP A 26 18.29 -0.32 -7.23
N ASN A 27 17.77 -1.56 -7.17
CA ASN A 27 18.47 -2.75 -7.67
C ASN A 27 17.88 -3.38 -8.95
N ALA A 28 16.59 -3.14 -9.25
CA ALA A 28 15.84 -3.85 -10.31
C ALA A 28 16.44 -3.80 -11.72
N GLU A 29 17.23 -2.78 -12.05
CA GLU A 29 17.86 -2.63 -13.37
C GLU A 29 19.40 -2.64 -13.30
N LYS A 30 19.96 -2.65 -12.08
CA LYS A 30 21.41 -2.49 -11.87
C LYS A 30 22.09 -3.78 -11.45
N VAL A 31 21.42 -4.59 -10.64
CA VAL A 31 22.05 -5.69 -9.90
C VAL A 31 21.36 -7.01 -10.14
N TRP A 32 20.02 -7.01 -10.12
CA TRP A 32 19.26 -8.25 -10.08
C TRP A 32 18.93 -8.81 -11.45
N ASN A 33 19.05 -10.12 -11.57
CA ASN A 33 18.49 -10.85 -12.70
C ASN A 33 16.95 -10.88 -12.63
N TYR A 34 16.35 -11.44 -13.68
CA TYR A 34 14.90 -11.52 -13.79
C TYR A 34 14.23 -12.19 -12.58
N ASP A 35 14.75 -13.33 -12.14
CA ASP A 35 14.15 -14.12 -11.07
C ASP A 35 14.28 -13.43 -9.72
N GLN A 36 15.44 -12.86 -9.41
CA GLN A 36 15.63 -12.06 -8.20
C GLN A 36 14.65 -10.88 -8.16
N ARG A 37 14.55 -10.14 -9.27
CA ARG A 37 13.64 -9.00 -9.38
C ARG A 37 12.18 -9.44 -9.25
N ALA A 38 11.71 -10.30 -10.15
CA ALA A 38 10.28 -10.62 -10.24
C ALA A 38 9.83 -11.55 -9.11
N LYS A 39 10.62 -12.57 -8.77
CA LYS A 39 10.20 -13.62 -7.83
C LYS A 39 10.54 -13.25 -6.40
N ASP A 40 11.79 -12.92 -6.15
CA ASP A 40 12.26 -12.77 -4.78
C ASP A 40 11.92 -11.40 -4.21
N HIS A 41 12.09 -10.33 -4.99
CA HIS A 41 11.88 -8.97 -4.48
C HIS A 41 10.49 -8.43 -4.76
N TRP A 42 9.96 -8.54 -5.98
CA TRP A 42 8.62 -8.04 -6.27
C TRP A 42 7.55 -8.87 -5.56
N CYS A 43 7.45 -10.17 -5.86
CA CYS A 43 6.39 -10.98 -5.28
C CYS A 43 6.54 -11.18 -3.76
N LYS A 44 7.71 -11.62 -3.29
CA LYS A 44 7.87 -11.99 -1.88
C LYS A 44 8.10 -10.78 -0.97
N VAL A 45 9.04 -9.90 -1.30
CA VAL A 45 9.39 -8.76 -0.43
C VAL A 45 8.37 -7.63 -0.53
N VAL A 46 8.10 -7.08 -1.72
CA VAL A 46 7.11 -6.00 -1.90
C VAL A 46 5.70 -6.52 -1.62
N GLY A 47 5.32 -7.66 -2.22
CA GLY A 47 4.01 -8.26 -1.96
C GLY A 47 3.80 -8.68 -0.51
N GLY A 48 4.84 -9.15 0.17
CA GLY A 48 4.79 -9.47 1.59
C GLY A 48 4.49 -8.24 2.43
N ALA A 49 5.20 -7.13 2.17
CA ALA A 49 4.93 -5.86 2.85
C ALA A 49 3.53 -5.30 2.52
N GLN A 50 3.03 -5.51 1.30
CA GLN A 50 1.68 -5.12 0.89
C GLN A 50 0.57 -5.86 1.63
N ARG A 51 0.83 -7.08 2.09
CA ARG A 51 -0.15 -7.87 2.87
C ARG A 51 -0.37 -7.32 4.28
N GLU A 52 0.62 -6.61 4.82
CA GLU A 52 0.61 -6.08 6.18
C GLU A 52 0.12 -4.61 6.26
N VAL A 53 -0.29 -4.01 5.13
CA VAL A 53 -0.79 -2.65 5.13
C VAL A 53 -2.24 -2.57 5.65
N PRO A 54 -2.63 -1.49 6.34
CA PRO A 54 -3.97 -1.29 6.84
C PRO A 54 -4.93 -0.98 5.71
N ALA A 55 -6.21 -1.13 6.05
CA ALA A 55 -7.34 -0.86 5.16
C ALA A 55 -7.24 0.46 4.39
N HIS A 56 -6.80 1.55 5.03
CA HIS A 56 -6.75 2.86 4.36
C HIS A 56 -5.71 2.93 3.23
N VAL A 57 -4.67 2.11 3.26
CA VAL A 57 -3.66 2.02 2.18
C VAL A 57 -4.17 1.12 1.08
N VAL A 58 -4.80 0.00 1.44
CA VAL A 58 -5.52 -0.87 0.50
C VAL A 58 -6.55 -0.06 -0.29
N ASN A 59 -7.30 0.80 0.39
CA ASN A 59 -8.29 1.69 -0.21
C ASN A 59 -7.69 2.63 -1.27
N GLU A 60 -6.48 3.15 -1.05
CA GLU A 60 -5.79 3.95 -2.06
C GLU A 60 -5.35 3.09 -3.25
N TYR A 61 -4.87 1.87 -3.00
CA TYR A 61 -4.49 0.92 -4.04
C TYR A 61 -5.66 0.35 -4.83
N CYS A 62 -6.86 0.27 -4.26
CA CYS A 62 -8.08 -0.29 -4.87
C CYS A 62 -9.07 0.77 -5.33
N ARG A 63 -8.71 2.05 -5.24
CA ARG A 63 -9.55 3.15 -5.73
C ARG A 63 -9.84 2.99 -7.23
N GLU A 64 -10.86 3.64 -7.77
CA GLU A 64 -11.18 3.56 -9.22
C GLU A 64 -11.11 4.93 -9.91
N ASP A 65 -11.09 6.02 -9.13
CA ASP A 65 -11.24 7.40 -9.62
C ASP A 65 -9.92 8.09 -10.00
N ARG A 66 -8.75 7.51 -9.68
CA ARG A 66 -7.43 8.13 -9.93
C ARG A 66 -6.29 7.13 -10.02
N SER A 67 -5.11 7.53 -10.41
CA SER A 67 -3.89 6.72 -10.39
C SER A 67 -2.92 7.23 -9.31
N PHE A 68 -1.74 6.62 -9.19
CA PHE A 68 -0.62 7.19 -8.40
C PHE A 68 0.28 8.12 -9.21
N ASP A 69 0.07 8.19 -10.53
CA ASP A 69 0.65 9.19 -11.42
C ASP A 69 -0.46 9.90 -12.20
N PRO A 70 -0.67 11.22 -12.02
CA PRO A 70 0.10 12.12 -11.15
C PRO A 70 -0.06 11.77 -9.66
N CYS A 71 0.98 12.05 -8.86
CA CYS A 71 0.98 11.77 -7.42
C CYS A 71 -0.18 12.49 -6.72
N PRO A 72 -1.11 11.75 -6.07
CA PRO A 72 -2.21 12.39 -5.35
C PRO A 72 -1.72 13.20 -4.16
N ALA A 73 -2.48 14.22 -3.78
CA ALA A 73 -2.24 14.99 -2.57
C ALA A 73 -2.64 14.24 -1.28
N PHE A 74 -3.55 13.25 -1.41
CA PHE A 74 -4.10 12.44 -0.31
C PHE A 74 -4.84 13.25 0.77
N THR A 75 -5.41 14.40 0.39
CA THR A 75 -6.09 15.35 1.28
C THR A 75 -7.60 15.15 1.33
N GLU A 76 -8.13 14.08 0.74
CA GLU A 76 -9.56 13.85 0.69
C GLU A 76 -10.11 13.58 2.10
N GLU A 77 -11.23 14.22 2.41
CA GLU A 77 -11.93 14.04 3.70
C GLU A 77 -12.49 12.62 3.83
N LYS A 78 -13.04 12.09 2.74
CA LYS A 78 -13.62 10.75 2.69
C LYS A 78 -12.68 9.78 2.00
N LEU A 79 -12.26 8.77 2.74
CA LEU A 79 -11.53 7.64 2.16
C LEU A 79 -12.51 6.68 1.49
N PRO A 80 -12.20 6.22 0.27
CA PRO A 80 -12.98 5.19 -0.39
C PRO A 80 -12.90 3.94 0.47
N ARG A 81 -13.98 3.15 0.53
CA ARG A 81 -13.97 1.83 1.18
C ARG A 81 -13.96 0.78 0.09
N MET A 82 -12.80 0.62 -0.55
CA MET A 82 -12.61 -0.30 -1.65
C MET A 82 -11.46 -1.23 -1.32
N MET A 83 -11.74 -2.53 -1.30
CA MET A 83 -10.72 -3.56 -1.07
C MET A 83 -10.68 -4.58 -2.20
N THR A 84 -11.52 -4.41 -3.21
CA THR A 84 -11.63 -5.30 -4.35
C THR A 84 -10.93 -4.65 -5.54
N SER A 85 -10.35 -5.48 -6.40
CA SER A 85 -9.83 -5.06 -7.70
C SER A 85 -10.74 -5.65 -8.77
N GLN A 86 -11.01 -4.92 -9.86
CA GLN A 86 -11.81 -5.48 -10.97
C GLN A 86 -11.18 -6.73 -11.56
N TYR A 87 -9.86 -6.88 -11.40
CA TYR A 87 -9.12 -8.03 -11.91
C TYR A 87 -9.33 -9.30 -11.08
N PHE A 88 -9.89 -9.19 -9.87
CA PHE A 88 -10.30 -10.35 -9.08
C PHE A 88 -11.75 -10.20 -8.58
N PRO A 89 -12.73 -10.30 -9.49
CA PRO A 89 -14.13 -10.22 -9.12
C PRO A 89 -14.44 -11.31 -8.08
N GLY A 90 -15.07 -10.92 -6.96
CA GLY A 90 -15.42 -11.82 -5.87
C GLY A 90 -14.31 -12.06 -4.82
N SER A 91 -13.15 -11.40 -4.94
CA SER A 91 -12.11 -11.44 -3.90
C SER A 91 -11.64 -10.04 -3.52
N ASN A 92 -10.98 -9.93 -2.36
CA ASN A 92 -10.41 -8.68 -1.88
C ASN A 92 -8.87 -8.75 -1.87
N TRP A 93 -8.22 -7.63 -1.55
CA TRP A 93 -6.77 -7.47 -1.44
C TRP A 93 -6.04 -8.59 -0.71
N PHE A 94 -6.67 -9.15 0.33
CA PHE A 94 -6.07 -10.20 1.17
C PHE A 94 -6.40 -11.62 0.70
N THR A 95 -7.49 -11.80 -0.04
CA THR A 95 -7.97 -13.12 -0.50
C THR A 95 -7.76 -13.37 -1.99
N ALA A 96 -7.29 -12.37 -2.72
CA ALA A 96 -7.02 -12.45 -4.15
C ALA A 96 -6.04 -13.58 -4.48
N MET A 97 -6.47 -14.43 -5.42
CA MET A 97 -5.68 -15.54 -5.95
C MET A 97 -5.46 -15.36 -7.45
N TYR A 98 -4.21 -15.53 -7.89
CA TYR A 98 -3.81 -15.50 -9.30
C TYR A 98 -2.93 -16.70 -9.62
N ASN A 99 -3.31 -17.49 -10.63
CA ASN A 99 -2.60 -18.71 -11.04
C ASN A 99 -2.26 -19.64 -9.84
N GLY A 100 -3.22 -19.82 -8.93
CA GLY A 100 -3.06 -20.66 -7.74
C GLY A 100 -2.22 -20.06 -6.61
N GLY A 101 -1.78 -18.80 -6.71
CA GLY A 101 -0.99 -18.14 -5.67
C GLY A 101 -1.59 -16.83 -5.18
N ILE A 102 -1.04 -16.31 -4.09
CA ILE A 102 -1.54 -15.12 -3.37
C ILE A 102 -0.52 -13.97 -3.37
N CYS A 103 -0.99 -12.76 -3.04
CA CYS A 103 -0.11 -11.61 -2.82
C CYS A 103 0.94 -11.94 -1.75
N GLY A 104 2.20 -11.55 -1.99
CA GLY A 104 3.33 -11.89 -1.12
C GLY A 104 3.98 -13.24 -1.40
N MET A 105 3.45 -14.00 -2.35
CA MET A 105 4.01 -15.29 -2.76
C MET A 105 4.18 -15.37 -4.27
N SER A 106 3.10 -15.11 -5.00
CA SER A 106 3.05 -15.29 -6.45
C SER A 106 2.86 -13.99 -7.22
N PHE A 107 2.44 -12.91 -6.56
CA PHE A 107 2.37 -11.59 -7.17
C PHE A 107 2.47 -10.50 -6.11
N ALA A 108 2.61 -9.27 -6.58
CA ALA A 108 2.45 -8.04 -5.82
C ALA A 108 1.70 -7.03 -6.71
N TYR A 109 1.02 -6.08 -6.07
CA TYR A 109 0.23 -5.05 -6.71
C TYR A 109 1.11 -3.87 -7.13
N ALA A 110 0.77 -3.22 -8.24
CA ALA A 110 1.27 -1.90 -8.61
C ALA A 110 0.10 -1.01 -8.99
N ARG A 111 0.14 0.28 -8.64
CA ARG A 111 -0.92 1.22 -9.02
C ARG A 111 -0.47 2.14 -10.16
N ALA A 112 0.72 2.73 -10.02
CA ALA A 112 1.39 3.56 -11.01
C ALA A 112 0.44 4.47 -11.82
N THR A 113 0.42 4.33 -13.14
CA THR A 113 -0.40 5.14 -14.06
C THR A 113 -1.79 4.56 -14.30
N SER A 114 -2.14 3.45 -13.65
CA SER A 114 -3.43 2.80 -13.81
C SER A 114 -4.43 3.35 -12.81
N VAL A 115 -5.67 3.50 -13.25
CA VAL A 115 -6.81 3.81 -12.37
C VAL A 115 -7.18 2.63 -11.45
N GLN A 116 -6.49 1.49 -11.60
CA GLN A 116 -6.69 0.27 -10.83
C GLN A 116 -5.39 -0.49 -10.57
N PRO A 117 -5.30 -1.32 -9.50
CA PRO A 117 -4.07 -2.02 -9.21
C PRO A 117 -3.84 -3.17 -10.21
N VAL A 118 -2.67 -3.18 -10.83
CA VAL A 118 -2.20 -4.23 -11.78
C VAL A 118 -1.24 -5.20 -11.09
N PHE A 119 -1.14 -6.44 -11.56
CA PHE A 119 -0.23 -7.45 -10.99
C PHE A 119 1.09 -7.50 -11.74
N GLY A 120 2.17 -7.69 -11.00
CA GLY A 120 3.45 -8.10 -11.57
C GLY A 120 3.74 -9.58 -11.30
N ARG A 121 3.33 -10.49 -12.20
CA ARG A 121 4.12 -11.70 -12.53
C ARG A 121 3.70 -12.46 -13.81
N LEU A 122 4.75 -12.96 -14.48
CA LEU A 122 4.94 -14.03 -15.48
C LEU A 122 3.76 -14.68 -16.22
N ASN A 123 3.93 -14.70 -17.56
CA ASN A 123 3.26 -15.55 -18.54
C ASN A 123 1.77 -15.29 -18.78
N MET A 124 1.46 -14.20 -19.51
CA MET A 124 0.58 -14.23 -20.70
C MET A 124 0.26 -12.80 -21.16
N GLY A 125 0.76 -12.45 -22.35
CA GLY A 125 0.04 -11.61 -23.33
C GLY A 125 -0.11 -10.11 -23.11
N LEU A 126 -0.28 -9.58 -21.89
CA LEU A 126 -0.51 -8.13 -21.71
C LEU A 126 -0.36 -7.66 -20.24
N PHE A 127 0.78 -7.94 -19.58
CA PHE A 127 0.99 -7.49 -18.20
C PHE A 127 2.37 -6.85 -18.02
N VAL A 128 2.35 -5.59 -17.59
CA VAL A 128 3.47 -4.70 -17.39
C VAL A 128 4.52 -5.41 -16.54
N LEU A 129 5.69 -5.70 -17.12
CA LEU A 129 6.91 -5.91 -16.34
C LEU A 129 6.95 -4.73 -15.35
N VAL A 130 6.85 -4.99 -14.04
CA VAL A 130 6.94 -3.91 -13.07
C VAL A 130 8.38 -3.43 -13.05
N TYR A 131 8.67 -2.53 -13.97
CA TYR A 131 9.96 -1.88 -14.14
C TYR A 131 10.23 -0.96 -12.97
N ARG A 132 11.49 -0.58 -12.81
CA ARG A 132 11.95 0.43 -11.85
C ARG A 132 11.01 1.65 -11.85
N ARG A 133 10.56 2.09 -13.04
CA ARG A 133 9.63 3.21 -13.21
C ARG A 133 8.31 3.02 -12.47
N THR A 134 7.62 1.90 -12.69
CA THR A 134 6.33 1.60 -12.03
C THR A 134 6.49 1.57 -10.51
N ALA A 135 7.50 0.86 -10.01
CA ALA A 135 7.78 0.81 -8.57
C ALA A 135 8.14 2.20 -8.00
N SER A 136 8.83 3.05 -8.77
CA SER A 136 9.18 4.40 -8.35
C SER A 136 7.99 5.34 -8.21
N ILE A 137 6.94 5.14 -9.01
CA ILE A 137 5.69 5.91 -8.89
C ILE A 137 4.99 5.52 -7.60
N ASP A 138 4.81 4.22 -7.36
CA ASP A 138 4.21 3.71 -6.13
C ASP A 138 4.99 4.16 -4.88
N LEU A 139 6.33 4.10 -4.95
CA LEU A 139 7.20 4.59 -3.88
C LEU A 139 6.92 6.07 -3.55
N LYS A 140 6.92 6.94 -4.56
CA LYS A 140 6.65 8.38 -4.37
C LYS A 140 5.25 8.62 -3.81
N ALA A 141 4.25 7.92 -4.33
CA ALA A 141 2.87 8.03 -3.85
C ALA A 141 2.73 7.58 -2.39
N LEU A 142 3.36 6.47 -2.00
CA LEU A 142 3.34 5.98 -0.62
C LEU A 142 4.13 6.85 0.36
N GLN A 143 5.22 7.46 -0.08
CA GLN A 143 5.93 8.48 0.70
C GLN A 143 5.02 9.70 0.96
N SER A 144 4.35 10.21 -0.07
CA SER A 144 3.38 11.31 0.05
C SER A 144 2.19 10.93 0.93
N LEU A 145 1.62 9.74 0.75
CA LEU A 145 0.54 9.22 1.58
C LEU A 145 0.96 9.12 3.05
N SER A 146 2.15 8.58 3.33
CA SER A 146 2.67 8.48 4.70
C SER A 146 2.78 9.86 5.33
N LYS A 147 3.32 10.84 4.61
CA LYS A 147 3.44 12.23 5.09
C LYS A 147 2.06 12.83 5.37
N ALA A 148 1.12 12.71 4.44
CA ALA A 148 -0.23 13.26 4.58
C ALA A 148 -0.97 12.65 5.77
N ARG A 149 -0.91 11.33 5.95
CA ARG A 149 -1.59 10.63 7.06
C ARG A 149 -0.97 10.95 8.42
N THR A 150 0.37 11.10 8.50
CA THR A 150 1.03 11.57 9.72
C THR A 150 0.58 12.97 10.10
N GLN A 151 0.54 13.91 9.16
CA GLN A 151 0.08 15.29 9.41
C GLN A 151 -1.38 15.33 9.86
N GLN A 152 -2.26 14.57 9.21
CA GLN A 152 -3.68 14.49 9.62
C GLN A 152 -3.85 13.92 11.03
N LEU A 153 -3.05 12.92 11.39
CA LEU A 153 -3.07 12.33 12.73
C LEU A 153 -2.59 13.32 13.80
N GLU A 154 -1.55 14.12 13.51
CA GLU A 154 -1.06 15.18 14.40
C GLU A 154 -2.11 16.29 14.61
N VAL A 155 -2.79 16.71 13.54
CA VAL A 155 -3.89 17.69 13.62
C VAL A 155 -5.04 17.15 14.46
N LEU A 156 -5.49 15.91 14.19
CA LEU A 156 -6.59 15.30 14.93
C LEU A 156 -6.24 15.14 16.42
N ALA A 157 -5.02 14.70 16.74
CA ALA A 157 -4.55 14.57 18.11
C ALA A 157 -4.55 15.93 18.83
N SER A 158 -4.16 17.01 18.15
CA SER A 158 -4.18 18.37 18.70
C SER A 158 -5.61 18.86 18.96
N GLN A 159 -6.53 18.62 18.02
CA GLN A 159 -7.94 18.98 18.17
C GLN A 159 -8.61 18.23 19.32
N LEU A 160 -8.34 16.93 19.48
CA LEU A 160 -8.88 16.12 20.57
C LEU A 160 -8.39 16.60 21.93
N LYS A 161 -7.10 16.95 22.05
CA LYS A 161 -6.55 17.56 23.29
C LYS A 161 -7.28 18.85 23.62
N MET A 162 -7.40 19.77 22.66
CA MET A 162 -8.12 21.04 22.86
C MET A 162 -9.60 20.85 23.23
N SER A 163 -10.27 19.85 22.64
CA SER A 163 -11.66 19.51 22.96
C SER A 163 -11.82 18.99 24.39
N SER A 164 -10.90 18.13 24.86
CA SER A 164 -10.86 17.64 26.25
C SER A 164 -10.74 18.78 27.26
N TYR A 165 -9.83 19.74 27.01
CA TYR A 165 -9.68 20.94 27.84
C TYR A 165 -10.95 21.80 27.87
N ARG A 166 -11.68 21.90 26.75
CA ARG A 166 -12.92 22.68 26.66
C ARG A 166 -14.12 22.04 27.36
N LEU A 167 -14.11 20.71 27.50
CA LEU A 167 -15.21 19.96 28.13
C LEU A 167 -15.02 19.75 29.65
N GLY A 168 -13.95 20.30 30.26
CA GLY A 168 -13.71 20.22 31.70
C GLY A 168 -13.39 18.82 32.21
N ILE A 169 -13.03 17.90 31.31
CA ILE A 169 -12.56 16.54 31.60
C ILE A 169 -11.03 16.60 31.53
N GLY A 170 -10.42 17.05 32.63
CA GLY A 170 -8.97 17.16 32.83
C GLY A 170 -8.61 16.81 34.25
#